data_AF-A0A5J5HMY0-F1
#
_entry.id   AF-A0A5J5HMY0-F1
#
_cell.length_a   1.000
_cell.length_b   1.000
_cell.length_c   1.000
_cell.angle_alpha   90.00
_cell.angle_beta   90.00
_cell.angle_gamma   90.00
#
_symmetry.space_group_name_H-M   'P 1'
#
loop_
_entity.id
_entity.type
_entity.pdbx_description
1 polymer ?
#
loop_
_entity_poly.entity_id
_entity_poly.type
_entity_poly.pdbx_seq_one_letter_code
_entity_poly.pdbx_strand_id
1 'polypeptide(L)' 'MKPYELHNMIIDDDFDGEEYVTADFTHENQIYSITFRKADLEIINTWIFQGDGTSLPANLPDYIIESIREDVKMSI' A
#
# COMPACT_ATOMS: atom_id res chain seq x y z
N MET A 1 -1.07 8.11 17.95
CA MET A 1 -1.79 8.24 16.67
C MET A 1 -1.08 7.37 15.66
N LYS A 2 -1.81 6.64 14.81
CA LYS A 2 -1.18 5.89 13.71
C LYS A 2 -0.45 6.88 12.78
N PRO A 3 0.71 6.50 12.23
CA PRO A 3 1.51 7.41 11.42
C PRO A 3 0.91 7.66 10.03
N TYR A 4 -0.14 6.92 9.64
CA TYR A 4 -0.92 7.12 8.41
C TYR A 4 -2.41 6.91 8.68
N GLU A 5 -3.22 7.26 7.68
CA GLU A 5 -4.65 6.97 7.61
C GLU A 5 -4.94 6.10 6.38
N LEU A 6 -5.45 4.89 6.58
CA LEU A 6 -5.84 3.98 5.50
C LEU A 6 -7.17 4.43 4.90
N HIS A 7 -7.23 4.60 3.58
CA HIS A 7 -8.43 5.02 2.88
C HIS A 7 -9.14 3.85 2.21
N ASN A 8 -8.36 2.98 1.56
CA ASN A 8 -8.88 1.87 0.79
C ASN A 8 -7.89 0.70 0.79
N MET A 9 -8.43 -0.50 0.66
CA MET A 9 -7.65 -1.72 0.48
C MET A 9 -8.35 -2.58 -0.58
N ILE A 10 -7.60 -2.97 -1.61
CA ILE A 10 -8.07 -3.81 -2.70
C ILE A 10 -7.27 -5.11 -2.64
N ILE A 11 -7.98 -6.23 -2.50
CA ILE A 11 -7.41 -7.57 -2.60
C ILE A 11 -7.75 -8.06 -4.02
N ASP A 12 -6.72 -8.22 -4.83
CA ASP A 12 -6.81 -8.74 -6.19
C ASP A 12 -6.42 -10.22 -6.16
N ASP A 13 -7.44 -11.07 -6.12
CA ASP A 13 -7.31 -12.52 -6.20
C ASP A 13 -7.24 -12.93 -7.68
N ASP A 14 -6.11 -12.61 -8.33
CA ASP A 14 -5.89 -12.91 -9.74
C ASP A 14 -5.99 -14.44 -9.97
N PHE A 15 -6.75 -14.85 -10.98
CA PHE A 15 -7.15 -16.24 -11.20
C PHE A 15 -5.96 -17.15 -11.60
N ASP A 16 -4.84 -16.57 -12.02
CA ASP A 16 -3.62 -17.26 -12.48
C ASP A 16 -2.51 -17.38 -11.40
N GLY A 17 -2.84 -17.10 -10.13
CA GLY A 17 -2.07 -17.58 -8.97
C GLY A 17 -1.11 -16.59 -8.30
N GLU A 18 -0.94 -15.38 -8.84
CA GLU A 18 -0.29 -14.28 -8.11
C GLU A 18 -1.34 -13.28 -7.63
N GLU A 19 -1.61 -13.32 -6.33
CA GLU A 19 -2.56 -12.40 -5.71
C GLU A 19 -1.84 -11.17 -5.13
N TYR A 20 -2.49 -10.02 -5.19
CA TYR A 20 -1.91 -8.73 -4.77
C TYR A 20 -2.84 -8.01 -3.80
N VAL A 21 -2.25 -7.27 -2.85
CA VAL A 21 -2.99 -6.36 -1.97
C VAL A 21 -2.46 -4.96 -2.19
N THR A 22 -3.34 -4.06 -2.64
CA THR A 22 -3.03 -2.64 -2.80
C THR A 22 -3.73 -1.84 -1.72
N ALA A 23 -2.97 -1.02 -0.99
CA ALA A 23 -3.46 -0.17 0.08
C ALA A 23 -3.20 1.31 -0.26
N ASP A 24 -4.26 2.12 -0.22
CA ASP A 24 -4.17 3.56 -0.39
C ASP A 24 -4.28 4.25 0.97
N PHE A 25 -3.39 5.20 1.24
CA PHE A 25 -3.29 5.83 2.55
C PHE A 25 -2.74 7.26 2.48
N THR A 26 -3.05 8.07 3.49
CA THR A 26 -2.43 9.38 3.69
C THR A 26 -1.31 9.31 4.70
N HIS A 27 -0.16 9.89 4.36
CA HIS A 27 0.96 10.13 5.26
C HIS A 27 1.53 11.54 5.00
N GLU A 28 1.73 12.35 6.04
CA GLU A 28 2.25 13.72 5.92
C GLU A 28 1.52 14.58 4.86
N ASN A 29 0.18 14.54 4.88
CA ASN A 29 -0.72 15.24 3.94
C ASN A 29 -0.52 14.86 2.46
N GLN A 30 0.11 13.73 2.18
CA GLN A 30 0.29 13.19 0.83
C GLN A 30 -0.38 11.83 0.74
N ILE A 31 -0.95 11.53 -0.43
CA ILE A 31 -1.65 10.27 -0.69
C ILE A 31 -0.65 9.33 -1.36
N TYR A 32 -0.53 8.14 -0.78
CA TYR A 32 0.33 7.07 -1.27
C TYR A 32 -0.50 5.84 -1.61
N SER A 33 0.08 5.00 -2.47
CA SER A 33 -0.38 3.65 -2.71
C SER A 33 0.80 2.71 -2.51
N ILE A 34 0.55 1.56 -1.89
CA ILE A 34 1.52 0.48 -1.75
C ILE A 34 0.87 -0.82 -2.18
N THR A 35 1.56 -1.57 -3.06
CA THR A 35 1.13 -2.90 -3.47
C THR A 35 2.07 -3.95 -2.91
N PHE A 36 1.47 -4.94 -2.26
CA PHE A 36 2.15 -6.13 -1.75
C PHE A 36 1.76 -7.35 -2.58
N ARG A 37 2.69 -8.29 -2.77
CA ARG A 37 2.34 -9.65 -3.16
C ARG A 37 1.70 -10.32 -1.95
N LYS A 38 0.50 -10.88 -2.09
CA LYS A 38 -0.27 -11.42 -0.96
C LYS A 38 0.41 -12.64 -0.31
N ALA A 39 1.13 -13.45 -1.09
CA ALA A 39 1.77 -14.69 -0.63
C ALA A 39 2.81 -14.49 0.49
N ASP A 40 3.59 -13.42 0.43
CA ASP A 40 4.71 -13.14 1.35
C ASP A 40 4.76 -11.69 1.85
N LEU A 41 3.88 -10.83 1.35
CA LEU A 41 3.85 -9.39 1.61
C LEU A 41 5.15 -8.68 1.24
N GLU A 42 5.83 -9.19 0.21
CA GLU A 42 6.86 -8.48 -0.50
C GLU A 42 6.26 -7.23 -1.17
N ILE A 43 6.98 -6.11 -1.08
CA ILE A 43 6.55 -4.87 -1.74
C ILE A 43 6.84 -4.99 -3.22
N ILE A 44 5.79 -4.88 -4.03
CA ILE A 44 5.89 -4.88 -5.49
C ILE A 44 6.17 -3.48 -6.00
N ASN A 45 5.44 -2.49 -5.48
CA ASN A 45 5.65 -1.09 -5.80
C ASN A 45 5.09 -0.17 -4.71
N THR A 46 5.52 1.09 -4.79
CA THR A 46 4.95 2.18 -4.00
C THR A 46 4.85 3.42 -4.87
N TRP A 47 3.77 4.16 -4.71
CA TRP A 47 3.46 5.34 -5.51
C TRP A 47 3.03 6.49 -4.59
N ILE A 48 3.32 7.71 -5.03
CA ILE A 48 2.76 8.93 -4.47
C ILE A 48 1.89 9.60 -5.52
N PHE A 49 0.67 10.00 -5.15
CA PHE A 49 -0.25 10.71 -6.03
C PHE A 49 0.03 12.22 -5.98
N GLN A 50 0.14 12.83 -7.16
CA GLN A 50 0.26 14.26 -7.34
C GLN A 50 -1.12 14.87 -7.65
N GLY A 51 -1.29 16.14 -7.27
CA GLY A 51 -2.56 16.86 -7.44
C GLY A 51 -2.98 17.12 -8.90
N ASP A 52 -2.14 16.78 -9.87
CA ASP A 52 -2.41 16.88 -11.31
C ASP A 52 -2.95 15.57 -11.92
N GLY A 53 -3.20 14.54 -11.10
CA GLY A 53 -3.68 13.24 -11.53
C GLY A 53 -2.57 12.29 -11.99
N THR A 54 -1.30 12.65 -11.77
CA THR A 54 -0.16 11.76 -12.04
C THR A 54 0.31 11.06 -10.76
N SER A 55 1.03 9.95 -10.94
CA SER A 55 1.66 9.21 -9.84
C SER A 55 3.14 8.99 -10.14
N LEU A 56 3.98 9.12 -9.12
CA LEU A 56 5.41 8.83 -9.21
C LEU A 56 5.79 7.69 -8.28
N PRO A 57 6.82 6.89 -8.62
CA PRO A 57 7.39 5.93 -7.68
C PRO A 57 7.81 6.66 -6.40
N ALA A 58 7.46 6.10 -5.26
CA ALA A 58 7.79 6.67 -3.96
C ALA A 58 8.83 5.80 -3.24
N ASN A 59 9.46 6.37 -2.22
CA ASN A 59 10.07 5.59 -1.16
C ASN A 59 9.29 5.91 0.11
N LEU A 60 9.04 4.88 0.91
CA LEU A 60 8.37 5.02 2.20
C LEU A 60 9.35 4.65 3.31
N PRO A 61 9.27 5.31 4.47
CA PRO A 61 10.02 4.87 5.64
C PRO A 61 9.60 3.44 6.07
N ASP A 62 10.58 2.62 6.48
CA ASP A 62 10.33 1.22 6.88
C ASP A 62 9.24 1.09 7.95
N TYR A 63 9.18 2.01 8.92
CA TYR A 63 8.17 1.95 9.97
C TYR A 63 6.73 2.14 9.46
N ILE A 64 6.54 2.88 8.35
CA ILE A 64 5.23 3.01 7.69
C ILE A 64 4.89 1.70 7.01
N ILE A 65 5.83 1.16 6.25
CA ILE A 65 5.69 -0.11 5.52
C ILE A 65 5.29 -1.23 6.49
N GLU A 66 6.02 -1.40 7.59
CA GLU A 66 5.73 -2.46 8.56
C GLU A 66 4.35 -2.29 9.21
N SER A 67 3.97 -1.06 9.56
CA SER A 67 2.65 -0.80 10.15
C SER A 67 1.52 -1.08 9.16
N ILE A 68 1.67 -0.73 7.87
CA ILE A 68 0.67 -1.07 6.83
C ILE A 68 0.64 -2.59 6.61
N ARG A 69 1.80 -3.24 6.61
CA ARG A 69 1.90 -4.70 6.46
C ARG A 69 1.15 -5.43 7.57
N GLU A 70 1.23 -4.95 8.82
CA GLU A 70 0.42 -5.49 9.92
C GLU A 70 -1.08 -5.33 9.67
N ASP A 71 -1.53 -4.17 9.21
CA ASP A 71 -2.95 -3.94 8.88
C ASP A 71 -3.42 -4.83 7.71
N VAL A 72 -2.58 -5.02 6.69
CA VAL A 72 -2.86 -5.93 5.57
C VAL A 72 -2.97 -7.38 6.05
N LYS A 73 -2.05 -7.85 6.89
CA LYS A 73 -2.10 -9.21 7.49
C LYS A 73 -3.38 -9.47 8.27
N MET A 74 -3.94 -8.46 8.91
CA MET A 74 -5.21 -8.60 9.66
C MET A 74 -6.44 -8.66 8.75
N SER A 75 -6.29 -8.31 7.47
CA SER A 75 -7.38 -8.20 6.50
C SER A 75 -7.42 -9.35 5.48
N ILE A 76 -6.41 -10.25 5.49
CA ILE A 76 -6.31 -11.45 4.63
C ILE A 76 -6.42 -12.75 5.43
#